data_AF-A0A1C0BVI8-F1
#
_entry.id   AF-A0A1C0BVI8-F1
#
_cell.length_a   1.000
_cell.length_b   1.000
_cell.length_c   1.000
_cell.angle_alpha   90.00
_cell.angle_beta   90.00
_cell.angle_gamma   90.00
#
_symmetry.space_group_name_H-M   'P 1'
#
loop_
_entity.id
_entity.type
_entity.pdbx_description
1 polymer ?
#
loop_
_entity_poly.entity_id
_entity_poly.type
_entity_poly.pdbx_seq_one_letter_code
_entity_poly.pdbx_strand_id
1 'polypeptide(L)'
;MHFIKNYAKSLLYPYICLPILYLFNQFGWFLDRELDMQFGRLFTELYEAYQSYLPLLLAASFSMFFAKRKDGTSVLSGIIAYVVLIHIVANDTLALALPNDTSILAFDFTSFQNPFVGIVSGMFAAQIYNRFYQVQLPQALAFFSGRRLVPIVTGIVMIVFGCVLILIWPWLYQLLESASQLAKLTSPFGSILYMWLQTLLSFVGLQDVAMQEGIQVFTEGQEQAFRVLIPAIIAVFYISKFQANVKQSGLLFIMVGLGAIGPSNPVLFTYLLLAIHPLYVLVFYGLQSVLLLWQVSLVPNDVLFVVISLVLHVACFWYLRNRIPMQLNAKMLQSLSKQDISNFVYAIGGIENIVTLHIADEKLYIVLEDEILLRKQEIDNLPKYIRTQVMDNELIVEGISPKVLYDALDAHIKQDDESLMILGG
;
A
#
# COMPACT_ATOMS: atom_id res chain seq x y z
N MET A 1 2.30 4.74 -15.95
CA MET A 1 1.40 5.04 -14.82
C MET A 1 0.94 3.81 -14.04
N HIS A 2 0.57 2.69 -14.68
CA HIS A 2 0.04 1.51 -13.96
C HIS A 2 1.01 0.89 -12.94
N PHE A 3 2.31 0.78 -13.28
CA PHE A 3 3.35 0.29 -12.35
C PHE A 3 3.41 1.10 -11.05
N ILE A 4 3.54 2.42 -11.14
CA ILE A 4 3.63 3.32 -9.98
C ILE A 4 2.36 3.23 -9.12
N LYS A 5 1.18 3.14 -9.76
CA LYS A 5 -0.10 2.96 -9.05
C LYS A 5 -0.14 1.65 -8.27
N ASN A 6 0.28 0.53 -8.88
CA ASN A 6 0.29 -0.77 -8.21
C ASN A 6 1.36 -0.84 -7.12
N TYR A 7 2.52 -0.23 -7.35
CA TYR A 7 3.60 -0.11 -6.36
C TYR A 7 3.13 0.65 -5.12
N ALA A 8 2.54 1.83 -5.32
CA ALA A 8 2.02 2.66 -4.22
C ALA A 8 0.89 1.96 -3.45
N LYS A 9 -0.01 1.25 -4.15
CA LYS A 9 -1.04 0.42 -3.50
C LYS A 9 -0.41 -0.72 -2.69
N SER A 10 0.59 -1.40 -3.23
CA SER A 10 1.26 -2.52 -2.56
C SER A 10 1.92 -2.10 -1.25
N LEU A 11 2.56 -0.93 -1.25
CA LEU A 11 3.14 -0.33 -0.04
C LEU A 11 2.06 0.15 0.93
N LEU A 12 0.98 0.76 0.43
CA LEU A 12 -0.02 1.37 1.30
C LEU A 12 -0.76 0.34 2.16
N TYR A 13 -1.16 -0.80 1.59
CA TYR A 13 -2.08 -1.73 2.26
C TYR A 13 -1.57 -2.26 3.61
N PRO A 14 -0.34 -2.77 3.73
CA PRO A 14 0.24 -3.15 5.02
C PRO A 14 0.48 -1.98 5.97
N TYR A 15 0.50 -0.74 5.49
CA TYR A 15 0.78 0.41 6.34
C TYR A 15 -0.51 1.05 6.89
N ILE A 16 -1.68 0.76 6.33
CA ILE A 16 -2.98 1.35 6.74
C ILE A 16 -3.31 1.14 8.22
N CYS A 17 -2.86 0.04 8.83
CA CYS A 17 -3.14 -0.28 10.23
C CYS A 17 -2.16 0.39 11.22
N LEU A 18 -0.96 0.76 10.76
CA LEU A 18 0.08 1.37 11.60
C LEU A 18 -0.37 2.62 12.38
N PRO A 19 -1.21 3.53 11.84
CA PRO A 19 -1.76 4.63 12.60
C PRO A 19 -2.44 4.18 13.91
N ILE A 20 -3.37 3.24 13.80
CA ILE A 20 -4.17 2.78 14.94
C ILE A 20 -3.28 2.00 15.90
N LEU A 21 -2.35 1.21 15.38
CA LEU A 21 -1.40 0.45 16.20
C LEU A 21 -0.44 1.38 16.94
N TYR A 22 -0.03 2.50 16.34
CA TYR A 22 0.78 3.52 17.02
C TYR A 22 0.00 4.20 18.15
N LEU A 23 -1.29 4.49 17.93
CA LEU A 23 -2.17 4.97 19.01
C LEU A 23 -2.23 3.98 20.17
N PHE A 24 -2.38 2.70 19.88
CA PHE A 24 -2.33 1.66 20.89
C PHE A 24 -0.98 1.60 21.60
N ASN A 25 0.13 1.74 20.89
CA ASN A 25 1.44 1.81 21.53
C ASN A 25 1.54 2.97 22.52
N GLN A 26 1.11 4.18 22.12
CA GLN A 26 1.13 5.35 23.02
C GLN A 26 0.19 5.17 24.23
N PHE A 27 -0.99 4.59 23.99
CA PHE A 27 -1.93 4.27 25.06
C PHE A 27 -1.36 3.22 26.03
N GLY A 28 -0.73 2.16 25.51
CA GLY A 28 -0.06 1.12 26.29
C GLY A 28 1.07 1.67 27.14
N TRP A 29 1.90 2.53 26.55
CA TRP A 29 2.97 3.24 27.25
C TRP A 29 2.43 4.12 28.39
N PHE A 30 1.33 4.85 28.14
CA PHE A 30 0.68 5.66 29.18
C PHE A 30 0.14 4.80 30.32
N LEU A 31 -0.53 3.69 30.02
CA LEU A 31 -1.04 2.76 31.04
C LEU A 31 0.08 2.15 31.87
N ASP A 32 1.16 1.66 31.23
CA ASP A 32 2.27 0.98 31.92
C ASP A 32 3.08 1.97 32.78
N ARG A 33 3.35 3.17 32.27
CA ARG A 33 4.28 4.12 32.91
C ARG A 33 3.63 5.16 33.81
N GLU A 34 2.46 5.67 33.45
CA GLU A 34 1.78 6.73 34.23
C GLU A 34 0.77 6.16 35.22
N LEU A 35 0.13 5.02 34.90
CA LEU A 35 -0.85 4.38 35.77
C LEU A 35 -0.34 3.11 36.47
N ASP A 36 0.92 2.73 36.24
CA ASP A 36 1.56 1.51 36.77
C ASP A 36 0.76 0.22 36.47
N MET A 37 0.06 0.20 35.34
CA MET A 37 -0.76 -0.92 34.88
C MET A 37 -0.01 -1.74 33.84
N GLN A 38 0.58 -2.86 34.26
CA GLN A 38 1.33 -3.78 33.38
C GLN A 38 0.51 -4.31 32.18
N PHE A 39 -0.82 -4.27 32.26
CA PHE A 39 -1.72 -4.58 31.13
C PHE A 39 -1.48 -3.67 29.91
N GLY A 40 -0.92 -2.46 30.12
CA GLY A 40 -0.50 -1.55 29.06
C GLY A 40 0.46 -2.17 28.05
N ARG A 41 1.31 -3.11 28.50
CA ARG A 41 2.27 -3.81 27.64
C ARG A 41 1.60 -4.60 26.51
N LEU A 42 0.38 -5.11 26.71
CA LEU A 42 -0.33 -5.82 25.63
C LEU A 42 -0.58 -4.95 24.40
N PHE A 43 -0.79 -3.64 24.59
CA PHE A 43 -0.98 -2.71 23.49
C PHE A 43 0.34 -2.35 22.79
N THR A 44 1.44 -2.25 23.54
CA THR A 44 2.78 -2.04 22.99
C THR A 44 3.25 -3.27 22.20
N GLU A 45 3.07 -4.48 22.74
CA GLU A 45 3.38 -5.75 22.08
C GLU A 45 2.59 -5.94 20.78
N LEU A 46 1.33 -5.51 20.73
CA LEU A 46 0.53 -5.55 19.50
C LEU A 46 1.16 -4.73 18.37
N TYR A 47 1.70 -3.55 18.68
CA TYR A 47 2.38 -2.70 17.71
C TYR A 47 3.70 -3.33 17.25
N GLU A 48 4.50 -3.84 18.20
CA GLU A 48 5.79 -4.48 17.92
C GLU A 48 5.64 -5.76 17.09
N ALA A 49 4.62 -6.58 17.37
CA ALA A 49 4.29 -7.76 16.59
C ALA A 49 3.95 -7.37 15.14
N TYR A 50 3.12 -6.36 14.93
CA TYR A 50 2.76 -5.93 13.57
C TYR A 50 3.96 -5.43 12.78
N GLN A 51 4.82 -4.61 13.40
CA GLN A 51 6.06 -4.13 12.79
C GLN A 51 6.98 -5.31 12.43
N SER A 52 7.08 -6.31 13.31
CA SER A 52 7.92 -7.48 13.09
C SER A 52 7.49 -8.32 11.89
N TYR A 53 6.19 -8.39 11.61
CA TYR A 53 5.64 -9.13 10.47
C TYR A 53 5.33 -8.24 9.25
N LEU A 54 5.66 -6.96 9.29
CA LEU A 54 5.40 -6.02 8.20
C LEU A 54 6.03 -6.44 6.86
N PRO A 55 7.28 -6.96 6.80
CA PRO A 55 7.84 -7.45 5.54
C PRO A 55 7.06 -8.62 4.94
N LEU A 56 6.54 -9.52 5.77
CA LEU A 56 5.70 -10.62 5.31
C LEU A 56 4.40 -10.09 4.69
N LEU A 57 3.75 -9.12 5.35
CA LEU A 57 2.54 -8.46 4.84
C LEU A 57 2.81 -7.71 3.53
N LEU A 58 4.00 -7.13 3.38
CA LEU A 58 4.46 -6.52 2.14
C LEU A 58 4.63 -7.54 1.03
N ALA A 59 5.25 -8.70 1.29
CA ALA A 59 5.38 -9.76 0.29
C ALA A 59 4.02 -10.23 -0.24
N ALA A 60 3.06 -10.44 0.68
CA ALA A 60 1.68 -10.77 0.35
C ALA A 60 1.03 -9.69 -0.53
N SER A 61 1.17 -8.42 -0.14
CA SER A 61 0.55 -7.29 -0.84
C SER A 61 1.15 -7.06 -2.23
N PHE A 62 2.47 -7.05 -2.34
CA PHE A 62 3.16 -6.91 -3.62
C PHE A 62 2.79 -8.05 -4.58
N SER A 63 2.73 -9.28 -4.08
CA SER A 63 2.30 -10.42 -4.89
C SER A 63 0.85 -10.26 -5.40
N MET A 64 -0.05 -9.75 -4.55
CA MET A 64 -1.45 -9.53 -4.90
C MET A 64 -1.64 -8.45 -5.99
N PHE A 65 -1.01 -7.29 -5.84
CA PHE A 65 -1.25 -6.14 -6.71
C PHE A 65 -0.45 -6.17 -8.01
N PHE A 66 0.63 -6.96 -8.08
CA PHE A 66 1.38 -7.18 -9.31
C PHE A 66 0.97 -8.44 -10.07
N ALA A 67 0.13 -9.29 -9.49
CA ALA A 67 -0.48 -10.41 -10.19
C ALA A 67 -1.54 -9.94 -11.20
N LYS A 68 -1.58 -10.60 -12.37
CA LYS A 68 -2.57 -10.36 -13.44
C LYS A 68 -3.99 -10.67 -12.96
N ARG A 69 -4.15 -11.65 -12.08
CA ARG A 69 -5.42 -11.98 -11.41
C ARG A 69 -5.22 -11.95 -9.90
N LYS A 70 -6.18 -11.36 -9.21
CA LYS A 70 -6.22 -11.32 -7.74
C LYS A 70 -6.71 -12.67 -7.23
N ASP A 71 -5.76 -13.56 -7.01
CA ASP A 71 -6.00 -14.90 -6.52
C ASP A 71 -5.27 -15.10 -5.19
N GLY A 72 -5.91 -15.79 -4.24
CA GLY A 72 -5.29 -16.16 -2.98
C GLY A 72 -4.01 -16.98 -3.15
N THR A 73 -3.89 -17.74 -4.24
CA THR A 73 -2.67 -18.49 -4.59
C THR A 73 -1.48 -17.57 -4.92
N SER A 74 -1.71 -16.38 -5.48
CA SER A 74 -0.66 -15.38 -5.66
C SER A 74 -0.15 -14.87 -4.31
N VAL A 75 -1.08 -14.54 -3.40
CA VAL A 75 -0.75 -14.07 -2.04
C VAL A 75 0.05 -15.12 -1.27
N LEU A 76 -0.42 -16.37 -1.31
CA LEU A 76 0.26 -17.51 -0.69
C LEU A 76 1.67 -17.70 -1.26
N SER A 77 1.85 -17.53 -2.57
CA SER A 77 3.17 -17.59 -3.21
C SER A 77 4.08 -16.47 -2.72
N GLY A 78 3.56 -15.25 -2.49
CA GLY A 78 4.31 -14.14 -1.90
C GLY A 78 4.78 -14.42 -0.48
N ILE A 79 3.90 -14.99 0.35
CA ILE A 79 4.24 -15.44 1.71
C ILE A 79 5.33 -16.50 1.69
N ILE A 80 5.18 -17.51 0.83
CA ILE A 80 6.18 -18.59 0.68
C ILE A 80 7.50 -18.02 0.17
N ALA A 81 7.47 -17.08 -0.77
CA ALA A 81 8.68 -16.45 -1.29
C ALA A 81 9.50 -15.82 -0.15
N TYR A 82 8.81 -15.04 0.69
CA TYR A 82 9.43 -14.38 1.83
C TYR A 82 9.98 -15.39 2.83
N VAL A 83 9.17 -16.35 3.26
CA VAL A 83 9.56 -17.36 4.27
C VAL A 83 10.76 -18.19 3.80
N VAL A 84 10.78 -18.61 2.55
CA VAL A 84 11.92 -19.35 1.99
C VAL A 84 13.17 -18.48 1.94
N LEU A 85 13.04 -17.23 1.47
CA LEU A 85 14.19 -16.34 1.35
C LEU A 85 14.84 -16.05 2.70
N ILE A 86 14.07 -15.72 3.73
CA ILE A 86 14.61 -15.45 5.08
C ILE A 86 15.30 -16.69 5.69
N HIS A 87 14.80 -17.90 5.42
CA HIS A 87 15.40 -19.13 5.95
C HIS A 87 16.70 -19.49 5.23
N ILE A 88 16.77 -19.30 3.92
CA ILE A 88 17.97 -19.59 3.13
C ILE A 88 19.11 -18.63 3.47
N VAL A 89 18.76 -17.38 3.79
CA VAL A 89 19.72 -16.32 4.08
C VAL A 89 20.04 -16.23 5.59
N ALA A 90 19.34 -16.98 6.44
CA ALA A 90 19.61 -17.02 7.88
C ALA A 90 20.99 -17.60 8.20
N ASN A 91 21.68 -16.97 9.16
CA ASN A 91 23.02 -17.36 9.58
C ASN A 91 23.12 -18.83 10.02
N ASP A 92 22.10 -19.37 10.69
CA ASP A 92 22.08 -20.78 11.10
C ASP A 92 22.09 -21.73 9.89
N THR A 93 21.29 -21.44 8.87
CA THR A 93 21.24 -22.22 7.62
C THR A 93 22.56 -22.11 6.86
N LEU A 94 23.15 -20.92 6.83
CA LEU A 94 24.43 -20.67 6.17
C LEU A 94 25.60 -21.33 6.88
N ALA A 95 25.63 -21.33 8.21
CA ALA A 95 26.63 -22.01 9.01
C ALA A 95 26.64 -23.53 8.76
N LEU A 96 25.45 -24.13 8.57
CA LEU A 96 25.32 -25.54 8.22
C LEU A 96 25.75 -25.83 6.77
N ALA A 97 25.43 -24.93 5.84
CA ALA A 97 25.75 -25.10 4.43
C ALA A 97 27.23 -24.81 4.10
N LEU A 98 27.87 -23.91 4.85
CA LEU A 98 29.23 -23.38 4.61
C LEU A 98 30.04 -23.33 5.93
N PRO A 99 30.37 -24.49 6.53
CA PRO A 99 30.89 -24.57 7.91
C PRO A 99 32.28 -23.94 8.16
N ASN A 100 32.99 -23.47 7.12
CA ASN A 100 34.35 -22.93 7.23
C ASN A 100 34.50 -21.48 6.76
N ASP A 101 33.41 -20.79 6.41
CA ASP A 101 33.48 -19.45 5.84
C ASP A 101 32.92 -18.39 6.80
N THR A 102 33.79 -17.90 7.69
CA THR A 102 33.42 -16.88 8.70
C THR A 102 33.14 -15.51 8.09
N SER A 103 33.52 -15.29 6.83
CA SER A 103 33.27 -14.03 6.12
C SER A 103 31.79 -13.83 5.76
N ILE A 104 31.06 -14.94 5.61
CA ILE A 104 29.63 -14.98 5.26
C ILE A 104 28.76 -14.90 6.53
N LEU A 105 29.30 -15.21 7.71
CA LEU A 105 28.59 -15.17 9.00
C LEU A 105 28.41 -13.75 9.57
N ALA A 106 29.05 -12.74 8.96
CA ALA A 106 28.80 -11.32 9.25
C ALA A 106 27.60 -10.75 8.46
N PHE A 107 26.86 -11.61 7.75
CA PHE A 107 25.68 -11.23 6.99
C PHE A 107 24.49 -10.94 7.90
N ASP A 108 24.50 -9.77 8.56
CA ASP A 108 23.35 -9.34 9.36
C ASP A 108 22.31 -8.62 8.48
N PHE A 109 21.84 -9.33 7.46
CA PHE A 109 20.65 -8.91 6.71
C PHE A 109 19.35 -9.26 7.47
N THR A 110 19.47 -10.07 8.53
CA THR A 110 18.38 -10.82 9.14
C THR A 110 18.06 -10.34 10.54
N SER A 111 17.65 -9.08 10.65
CA SER A 111 16.40 -8.87 11.37
C SER A 111 15.29 -9.25 10.39
N PHE A 112 14.39 -10.15 10.79
CA PHE A 112 13.15 -10.53 10.07
C PHE A 112 12.21 -9.34 9.75
N GLN A 113 12.68 -8.11 10.00
CA GLN A 113 11.91 -6.89 10.04
C GLN A 113 12.23 -5.98 8.85
N ASN A 114 13.13 -6.37 7.93
CA ASN A 114 13.51 -5.54 6.78
C ASN A 114 12.43 -5.52 5.68
N PRO A 115 11.77 -4.37 5.41
CA PRO A 115 10.71 -4.26 4.41
C PRO A 115 11.16 -4.60 2.97
N PHE A 116 12.43 -4.37 2.63
CA PHE A 116 12.98 -4.66 1.30
C PHE A 116 12.83 -6.13 0.91
N VAL A 117 13.10 -7.05 1.85
CA VAL A 117 12.98 -8.50 1.63
C VAL A 117 11.54 -8.86 1.27
N GLY A 118 10.58 -8.24 1.96
CA GLY A 118 9.16 -8.38 1.67
C GLY A 118 8.80 -7.92 0.26
N ILE A 119 9.21 -6.71 -0.12
CA ILE A 119 8.94 -6.12 -1.42
C ILE A 119 9.47 -6.99 -2.55
N VAL A 120 10.74 -7.38 -2.47
CA VAL A 120 11.40 -8.20 -3.50
C VAL A 120 10.73 -9.56 -3.62
N SER A 121 10.48 -10.23 -2.50
CA SER A 121 9.80 -11.54 -2.46
C SER A 121 8.43 -11.50 -3.13
N GLY A 122 7.63 -10.48 -2.82
CA GLY A 122 6.31 -10.29 -3.43
C GLY A 122 6.38 -10.02 -4.93
N MET A 123 7.36 -9.23 -5.39
CA MET A 123 7.55 -8.96 -6.82
C MET A 123 7.96 -10.22 -7.59
N PHE A 124 8.87 -11.03 -7.07
CA PHE A 124 9.23 -12.31 -7.69
C PHE A 124 8.03 -13.27 -7.73
N ALA A 125 7.30 -13.40 -6.61
CA ALA A 125 6.11 -14.24 -6.56
C ALA A 125 5.05 -13.81 -7.58
N ALA A 126 4.79 -12.50 -7.74
CA ALA A 126 3.89 -12.00 -8.77
C ALA A 126 4.34 -12.35 -10.18
N GLN A 127 5.64 -12.22 -10.48
CA GLN A 127 6.18 -12.56 -11.80
C GLN A 127 6.06 -14.06 -12.10
N ILE A 128 6.34 -14.91 -11.11
CA ILE A 128 6.20 -16.36 -11.23
C ILE A 128 4.73 -16.73 -11.39
N TYR A 129 3.83 -16.13 -10.60
CA TYR A 129 2.39 -16.31 -10.75
C TYR A 129 1.95 -15.98 -12.16
N ASN A 130 2.31 -14.80 -12.67
CA ASN A 130 1.94 -14.33 -14.00
C ASN A 130 2.42 -15.21 -15.16
N ARG A 131 3.48 -16.01 -14.92
CA ARG A 131 4.07 -16.91 -15.91
C ARG A 131 3.55 -18.35 -15.78
N PHE A 132 3.33 -18.85 -14.56
CA PHE A 132 3.09 -20.27 -14.32
C PHE A 132 1.65 -20.63 -13.92
N TYR A 133 0.77 -19.66 -13.65
CA TYR A 133 -0.60 -19.94 -13.17
C TYR A 133 -1.49 -20.76 -14.12
N GLN A 134 -1.16 -20.83 -15.41
CA GLN A 134 -1.89 -21.59 -16.45
C GLN A 134 -1.08 -22.76 -17.03
N VAL A 135 0.13 -23.03 -16.52
CA VAL A 135 1.01 -24.07 -17.07
C VAL A 135 0.49 -25.46 -16.70
N GLN A 136 0.39 -26.34 -17.69
CA GLN A 136 0.00 -27.74 -17.50
C GLN A 136 1.24 -28.64 -17.49
N LEU A 137 1.34 -29.52 -16.50
CA LEU A 137 2.43 -30.48 -16.37
C LEU A 137 2.08 -31.83 -17.03
N PRO A 138 3.09 -32.67 -17.35
CA PRO A 138 2.87 -34.03 -17.84
C PRO A 138 2.01 -34.85 -16.87
N GLN A 139 1.38 -35.92 -17.39
CA GLN A 139 0.35 -36.70 -16.71
C GLN A 139 0.75 -37.17 -15.28
N ALA A 140 2.02 -37.53 -15.07
CA ALA A 140 2.54 -37.94 -13.77
C ALA A 140 2.56 -36.82 -12.70
N LEU A 141 2.64 -35.55 -13.11
CA LEU A 141 2.70 -34.38 -12.24
C LEU A 141 1.48 -33.46 -12.40
N ALA A 142 0.44 -33.91 -13.12
CA ALA A 142 -0.71 -33.09 -13.48
C ALA A 142 -1.41 -32.48 -12.26
N PHE A 143 -1.35 -33.14 -11.09
CA PHE A 143 -1.88 -32.64 -9.82
C PHE A 143 -1.34 -31.26 -9.42
N PHE A 144 -0.09 -30.96 -9.75
CA PHE A 144 0.57 -29.70 -9.44
C PHE A 144 0.38 -28.63 -10.52
N SER A 145 -0.41 -28.88 -11.57
CA SER A 145 -0.58 -27.94 -12.67
C SER A 145 -1.31 -26.65 -12.26
N GLY A 146 -1.12 -25.62 -13.08
CA GLY A 146 -1.78 -24.33 -12.96
C GLY A 146 -1.40 -23.59 -11.68
N ARG A 147 -2.40 -23.09 -10.95
CA ARG A 147 -2.21 -22.23 -9.78
C ARG A 147 -1.47 -22.92 -8.62
N ARG A 148 -1.50 -24.26 -8.55
CA ARG A 148 -0.78 -25.05 -7.54
C ARG A 148 0.71 -25.14 -7.80
N LEU A 149 1.14 -24.93 -9.05
CA LEU A 149 2.54 -24.94 -9.45
C LEU A 149 3.28 -23.72 -8.91
N VAL A 150 2.58 -22.59 -8.84
CA VAL A 150 3.18 -21.29 -8.55
C VAL A 150 3.92 -21.28 -7.21
N PRO A 151 3.32 -21.72 -6.08
CA PRO A 151 4.04 -21.77 -4.81
C PRO A 151 5.32 -22.62 -4.85
N ILE A 152 5.29 -23.75 -5.56
CA ILE A 152 6.40 -24.70 -5.66
C ILE A 152 7.57 -24.06 -6.43
N VAL A 153 7.28 -23.51 -7.61
CA VAL A 153 8.29 -22.83 -8.43
C VAL A 153 8.83 -21.60 -7.70
N THR A 154 7.97 -20.88 -6.98
CA THR A 154 8.37 -19.72 -6.17
C THR A 154 9.40 -20.10 -5.12
N GLY A 155 9.19 -21.18 -4.37
CA GLY A 155 10.16 -21.67 -3.41
C GLY A 155 11.51 -21.99 -4.05
N ILE A 156 11.52 -22.74 -5.16
CA ILE A 156 12.76 -23.11 -5.87
C ILE A 156 13.52 -21.87 -6.37
N VAL A 157 12.81 -20.90 -6.97
CA VAL A 157 13.43 -19.67 -7.46
C VAL A 157 14.00 -18.83 -6.32
N MET A 158 13.33 -18.79 -5.15
CA MET A 158 13.83 -18.06 -3.98
C MET A 158 15.07 -18.67 -3.36
N ILE A 159 15.27 -20.00 -3.45
CA ILE A 159 16.54 -20.62 -3.04
C ILE A 159 17.68 -20.08 -3.90
N VAL A 160 17.53 -20.12 -5.22
CA VAL A 160 18.55 -19.63 -6.16
C VAL A 160 18.80 -18.14 -5.95
N PHE A 161 17.73 -17.35 -5.79
CA PHE A 161 17.83 -15.92 -5.53
C PHE A 161 18.55 -15.62 -4.21
N GLY A 162 18.24 -16.36 -3.13
CA GLY A 162 18.91 -16.23 -1.84
C GLY A 162 20.42 -16.46 -1.94
N CYS A 163 20.85 -17.53 -2.62
CA CYS A 163 22.27 -17.80 -2.88
C CYS A 163 22.97 -16.64 -3.62
N VAL A 164 22.31 -16.07 -4.63
CA VAL A 164 22.85 -14.91 -5.38
C VAL A 164 22.91 -13.67 -4.49
N LEU A 165 21.89 -13.45 -3.66
CA LEU A 165 21.80 -12.30 -2.77
C LEU A 165 22.93 -12.29 -1.73
N ILE A 166 23.27 -13.45 -1.16
CA ILE A 166 24.36 -13.60 -0.19
C ILE A 166 25.70 -13.12 -0.77
N LEU A 167 25.94 -13.36 -2.07
CA LEU A 167 27.18 -12.94 -2.73
C LEU A 167 27.20 -11.44 -3.04
N ILE A 168 26.06 -10.85 -3.40
CA ILE A 168 25.96 -9.46 -3.85
C ILE A 168 25.82 -8.49 -2.68
N TRP A 169 25.15 -8.90 -1.61
CA TRP A 169 24.76 -8.01 -0.53
C TRP A 169 25.91 -7.36 0.26
N PRO A 170 27.07 -8.00 0.52
CA PRO A 170 28.20 -7.32 1.17
C PRO A 170 28.65 -6.06 0.41
N TRP A 171 28.67 -6.13 -0.92
CA TRP A 171 28.98 -4.99 -1.78
C TRP A 171 27.91 -3.90 -1.70
N LEU A 172 26.63 -4.29 -1.68
CA LEU A 172 25.52 -3.35 -1.54
C LEU A 172 25.52 -2.66 -0.17
N TYR A 173 25.78 -3.42 0.89
CA TYR A 173 25.87 -2.92 2.25
C TYR A 173 27.01 -1.89 2.39
N GLN A 174 28.21 -2.20 1.89
CA GLN A 174 29.34 -1.24 1.88
C GLN A 174 29.01 0.03 1.09
N LEU A 175 28.30 -0.10 -0.03
CA LEU A 175 27.86 1.05 -0.82
C LEU A 175 26.87 1.93 -0.03
N LEU A 176 25.89 1.31 0.64
CA LEU A 176 24.93 2.02 1.50
C LEU A 176 25.62 2.69 2.69
N GLU A 177 26.59 2.01 3.31
CA GLU A 177 27.36 2.54 4.43
C GLU A 177 28.19 3.76 4.00
N SER A 178 28.92 3.66 2.88
CA SER A 178 29.72 4.78 2.35
C SER A 178 28.86 5.99 1.98
N ALA A 179 27.69 5.78 1.38
CA ALA A 179 26.72 6.84 1.07
C ALA A 179 26.21 7.52 2.35
N SER A 180 26.01 6.75 3.41
CA SER A 180 25.56 7.25 4.71
C SER A 180 26.65 8.02 5.43
N GLN A 181 27.91 7.59 5.36
CA GLN A 181 29.06 8.33 5.91
C GLN A 181 29.27 9.68 5.21
N LEU A 182 29.08 9.77 3.88
CA LEU A 182 29.11 11.04 3.14
C LEU A 182 28.03 12.02 3.63
N ALA A 183 26.89 11.50 4.05
CA ALA A 183 25.79 12.29 4.56
C ALA A 183 25.98 12.75 6.02
N LYS A 184 26.88 12.10 6.79
CA LYS A 184 27.27 12.48 8.17
C LYS A 184 28.19 13.70 8.25
N LEU A 185 28.67 14.25 7.14
CA LEU A 185 29.39 15.52 7.16
C LEU A 185 28.49 16.58 7.80
N THR A 186 28.85 17.08 8.99
CA THR A 186 28.14 17.98 9.92
C THR A 186 27.78 19.37 9.37
N SER A 187 27.63 19.47 8.05
CA SER A 187 27.11 20.64 7.35
C SER A 187 25.59 20.55 7.22
N PRO A 188 24.86 21.68 7.20
CA PRO A 188 23.43 21.72 6.90
C PRO A 188 23.06 21.00 5.59
N PHE A 189 23.98 21.01 4.62
CA PHE A 189 23.82 20.33 3.34
C PHE A 189 23.87 18.80 3.48
N GLY A 190 24.74 18.26 4.35
CA GLY A 190 24.84 16.82 4.64
C GLY A 190 23.55 16.26 5.20
N SER A 191 22.93 16.96 6.17
CA SER A 191 21.65 16.56 6.77
C SER A 191 20.48 16.56 5.78
N ILE A 192 20.47 17.46 4.80
CA ILE A 192 19.47 17.46 3.72
C ILE A 192 19.69 16.25 2.82
N LEU A 193 20.93 16.05 2.35
CA LEU A 193 21.27 14.92 1.49
C LEU A 193 20.93 13.59 2.16
N TYR A 194 21.22 13.48 3.46
CA TYR A 194 20.84 12.37 4.32
C TYR A 194 19.34 12.11 4.28
N MET A 195 18.52 13.14 4.53
CA MET A 195 17.06 13.01 4.52
C MET A 195 16.51 12.57 3.16
N TRP A 196 17.03 13.11 2.06
CA TRP A 196 16.63 12.68 0.71
C TRP A 196 17.03 11.24 0.41
N LEU A 197 18.23 10.83 0.79
CA LEU A 197 18.70 9.46 0.60
C LEU A 197 17.82 8.48 1.41
N GLN A 198 17.53 8.80 2.67
CA GLN A 198 16.65 8.00 3.53
C GLN A 198 15.24 7.87 2.95
N THR A 199 14.73 8.94 2.35
CA THR A 199 13.42 8.93 1.68
C THR A 199 13.41 8.03 0.45
N LEU A 200 14.48 8.05 -0.36
CA LEU A 200 14.59 7.17 -1.52
C LEU A 200 14.70 5.71 -1.09
N LEU A 201 15.45 5.44 -0.04
CA LEU A 201 15.61 4.09 0.52
C LEU A 201 14.32 3.57 1.14
N SER A 202 13.48 4.43 1.74
CA SER A 202 12.17 4.01 2.26
C SER A 202 11.23 3.49 1.18
N PHE A 203 11.31 4.00 -0.05
CA PHE A 203 10.51 3.46 -1.15
C PHE A 203 10.90 2.04 -1.51
N VAL A 204 12.16 1.68 -1.32
CA VAL A 204 12.70 0.34 -1.59
C VAL A 204 12.66 -0.53 -0.33
N GLY A 205 12.32 0.04 0.83
CA GLY A 205 12.27 -0.67 2.10
C GLY A 205 13.64 -0.87 2.76
N LEU A 206 14.65 -0.09 2.40
CA LEU A 206 16.04 -0.17 2.90
C LEU A 206 16.36 0.87 3.97
N GLN A 207 15.34 1.49 4.55
CA GLN A 207 15.46 2.61 5.50
C GLN A 207 16.19 2.25 6.79
N ASP A 208 16.06 1.01 7.27
CA ASP A 208 16.64 0.59 8.56
C ASP A 208 18.08 0.09 8.40
N VAL A 209 18.42 -0.45 7.21
CA VAL A 209 19.74 -1.02 6.90
C VAL A 209 20.81 0.06 6.78
N ALA A 210 20.48 1.17 6.12
CA ALA A 210 21.50 2.11 5.70
C ALA A 210 22.02 2.99 6.85
N MET A 211 21.25 3.20 7.92
CA MET A 211 21.44 4.41 8.75
C MET A 211 21.27 4.23 10.26
N GLN A 212 21.80 3.14 10.82
CA GLN A 212 21.57 2.81 12.24
C GLN A 212 22.31 3.70 13.27
N GLU A 213 23.15 4.66 12.89
CA GLU A 213 23.79 5.55 13.88
C GLU A 213 24.02 6.98 13.37
N GLY A 214 23.52 7.98 14.12
CA GLY A 214 24.31 9.21 14.36
C GLY A 214 23.77 10.56 13.86
N ILE A 215 22.57 10.67 13.28
CA ILE A 215 21.97 11.99 12.99
C ILE A 215 20.60 12.09 13.64
N GLN A 216 20.57 12.62 14.87
CA GLN A 216 19.34 13.14 15.45
C GLN A 216 18.96 14.41 14.67
N VAL A 217 18.08 14.24 13.69
CA VAL A 217 17.53 15.35 12.89
C VAL A 217 16.68 16.29 13.77
N PHE A 218 16.20 15.80 14.92
CA PHE A 218 15.33 16.53 15.85
C PHE A 218 15.89 16.52 17.27
N THR A 219 15.66 17.60 18.03
CA THR A 219 16.04 17.74 19.45
C THR A 219 15.01 17.06 20.37
N GLU A 220 15.40 16.66 21.58
CA GLU A 220 14.52 15.97 22.56
C GLU A 220 13.19 16.69 22.84
N GLY A 221 13.18 18.02 22.84
CA GLY A 221 11.96 18.83 23.04
C GLY A 221 10.97 18.75 21.88
N GLN A 222 11.47 18.53 20.67
CA GLN A 222 10.64 18.32 19.49
C GLN A 222 10.00 16.93 19.54
N GLU A 223 10.74 15.88 19.92
CA GLU A 223 10.21 14.51 20.07
C GLU A 223 8.96 14.42 20.97
N GLN A 224 8.93 15.18 22.08
CA GLN A 224 7.80 15.21 23.00
C GLN A 224 6.54 15.85 22.39
N ALA A 225 6.69 16.95 21.63
CA ALA A 225 5.58 17.56 20.89
C ALA A 225 4.97 16.58 19.87
N PHE A 226 5.80 15.71 19.29
CA PHE A 226 5.36 14.76 18.26
C PHE A 226 4.67 13.53 18.78
N ARG A 227 4.97 13.10 20.01
CA ARG A 227 4.20 12.03 20.68
C ARG A 227 2.72 12.38 20.86
N VAL A 228 2.37 13.66 20.96
CA VAL A 228 0.98 14.14 21.11
C VAL A 228 0.34 14.47 19.75
N LEU A 229 1.11 15.03 18.82
CA LEU A 229 0.63 15.42 17.49
C LEU A 229 0.24 14.22 16.62
N ILE A 230 1.05 13.17 16.59
CA ILE A 230 0.82 11.99 15.75
C ILE A 230 -0.50 11.28 16.09
N PRO A 231 -0.82 11.03 17.36
CA PRO A 231 -2.14 10.53 17.76
C PRO A 231 -3.32 11.39 17.29
N ALA A 232 -3.21 12.72 17.41
CA ALA A 232 -4.28 13.65 17.03
C ALA A 232 -4.56 13.59 15.52
N ILE A 233 -3.51 13.51 14.71
CA ILE A 233 -3.59 13.32 13.25
C ILE A 233 -4.35 12.06 12.90
N ILE A 234 -3.99 10.96 13.54
CA ILE A 234 -4.53 9.63 13.23
C ILE A 234 -6.00 9.53 13.63
N ALA A 235 -6.35 10.04 14.82
CA ALA A 235 -7.73 10.10 15.28
C ALA A 235 -8.60 10.92 14.32
N VAL A 236 -8.07 12.05 13.87
CA VAL A 236 -8.77 12.92 12.93
C VAL A 236 -8.82 12.26 11.52
N PHE A 237 -7.84 11.45 11.13
CA PHE A 237 -7.80 10.72 9.83
C PHE A 237 -8.92 9.69 9.78
N TYR A 238 -9.08 8.95 10.87
CA TYR A 238 -10.13 7.96 11.04
C TYR A 238 -11.53 8.58 10.94
N ILE A 239 -11.72 9.77 11.53
CA ILE A 239 -12.98 10.54 11.44
C ILE A 239 -13.26 11.02 10.00
N SER A 240 -12.21 11.34 9.22
CA SER A 240 -12.36 11.79 7.82
C SER A 240 -12.79 10.70 6.84
N LYS A 241 -12.63 9.41 7.19
CA LYS A 241 -12.89 8.31 6.27
C LYS A 241 -14.39 8.01 6.08
N PHE A 242 -15.27 8.59 6.90
CA PHE A 242 -16.69 8.21 6.91
C PHE A 242 -17.59 9.01 5.96
N GLN A 243 -17.17 10.16 5.41
CA GLN A 243 -17.97 10.92 4.44
C GLN A 243 -17.10 11.75 3.48
N ALA A 244 -16.62 11.13 2.40
CA ALA A 244 -15.77 11.78 1.39
C ALA A 244 -16.45 13.01 0.77
N ASN A 245 -16.18 14.19 1.33
CA ASN A 245 -16.66 15.48 0.88
C ASN A 245 -15.50 16.50 0.86
N VAL A 246 -15.59 17.52 0.00
CA VAL A 246 -14.55 18.52 -0.31
C VAL A 246 -13.94 19.21 0.92
N LYS A 247 -14.68 19.26 2.05
CA LYS A 247 -14.24 19.82 3.33
C LYS A 247 -13.28 18.90 4.13
N GLN A 248 -13.33 17.58 3.96
CA GLN A 248 -12.52 16.62 4.75
C GLN A 248 -11.14 16.33 4.16
N SER A 249 -10.89 16.64 2.89
CA SER A 249 -9.53 16.61 2.33
C SER A 249 -8.62 17.67 2.96
N GLY A 250 -9.16 18.81 3.40
CA GLY A 250 -8.40 19.78 4.21
C GLY A 250 -7.86 19.18 5.51
N LEU A 251 -8.60 18.24 6.09
CA LEU A 251 -8.25 17.53 7.32
C LEU A 251 -7.06 16.57 7.10
N LEU A 252 -7.06 15.84 5.97
CA LEU A 252 -5.92 15.03 5.51
C LEU A 252 -4.65 15.86 5.33
N PHE A 253 -4.75 17.15 4.97
CA PHE A 253 -3.58 18.02 4.79
C PHE A 253 -3.08 18.66 6.09
N ILE A 254 -3.97 18.93 7.05
CA ILE A 254 -3.57 19.28 8.42
C ILE A 254 -2.78 18.10 9.01
N MET A 255 -3.20 16.87 8.75
CA MET A 255 -2.48 15.65 9.15
C MET A 255 -1.11 15.49 8.52
N VAL A 256 -1.02 15.79 7.22
CA VAL A 256 0.25 15.85 6.49
C VAL A 256 1.23 16.79 7.17
N GLY A 257 0.78 18.01 7.50
CA GLY A 257 1.63 19.00 8.15
C GLY A 257 2.03 18.62 9.58
N LEU A 258 1.15 17.98 10.35
CA LEU A 258 1.46 17.54 11.72
C LEU A 258 2.31 16.25 11.75
N GLY A 259 2.25 15.42 10.69
CA GLY A 259 2.98 14.13 10.56
C GLY A 259 4.39 14.32 10.02
N ALA A 260 4.62 15.46 9.34
CA ALA A 260 5.94 15.94 8.90
C ALA A 260 6.92 16.23 10.02
N ILE A 261 6.40 16.28 11.24
CA ILE A 261 7.17 16.79 12.35
C ILE A 261 7.74 15.66 13.24
N GLY A 262 7.39 14.37 13.06
CA GLY A 262 7.76 13.31 14.04
C GLY A 262 9.06 12.50 13.83
N PRO A 263 9.59 11.84 14.89
CA PRO A 263 10.72 10.88 14.82
C PRO A 263 10.25 9.44 14.51
N SER A 264 8.96 9.16 14.57
CA SER A 264 8.43 7.81 14.32
C SER A 264 8.11 7.63 12.83
N ASN A 265 9.06 7.00 12.13
CA ASN A 265 8.91 6.34 10.83
C ASN A 265 8.03 7.10 9.80
N PRO A 266 8.55 8.13 9.08
CA PRO A 266 7.83 8.98 8.11
C PRO A 266 7.30 8.23 6.86
N VAL A 267 7.42 6.92 6.88
CA VAL A 267 7.25 5.99 5.78
C VAL A 267 5.78 5.82 5.41
N LEU A 268 4.92 5.63 6.42
CA LEU A 268 3.47 5.62 6.24
C LEU A 268 2.99 6.88 5.51
N PHE A 269 3.51 8.03 5.95
CA PHE A 269 3.12 9.33 5.43
C PHE A 269 3.59 9.50 3.98
N THR A 270 4.82 9.09 3.70
CA THR A 270 5.41 9.03 2.36
C THR A 270 4.58 8.15 1.41
N TYR A 271 4.10 7.01 1.88
CA TYR A 271 3.30 6.09 1.07
C TYR A 271 1.89 6.60 0.82
N LEU A 272 1.27 7.27 1.80
CA LEU A 272 0.00 7.96 1.60
C LEU A 272 0.13 9.04 0.52
N LEU A 273 1.19 9.86 0.56
CA LEU A 273 1.45 10.86 -0.47
C LEU A 273 1.69 10.23 -1.84
N LEU A 274 2.49 9.17 -1.90
CA LEU A 274 2.79 8.45 -3.14
C LEU A 274 1.51 7.86 -3.77
N ALA A 275 0.59 7.35 -2.95
CA ALA A 275 -0.69 6.80 -3.41
C ALA A 275 -1.61 7.86 -4.04
N ILE A 276 -1.49 9.13 -3.64
CA ILE A 276 -2.24 10.25 -4.21
C ILE A 276 -1.57 10.73 -5.52
N HIS A 277 -0.30 11.15 -5.44
CA HIS A 277 0.52 11.55 -6.59
C HIS A 277 1.99 11.69 -6.20
N PRO A 278 2.96 11.22 -7.01
CA PRO A 278 4.40 11.32 -6.68
C PRO A 278 4.91 12.75 -6.49
N LEU A 279 4.30 13.75 -7.14
CA LEU A 279 4.65 15.17 -6.92
C LEU A 279 4.43 15.64 -5.47
N TYR A 280 3.47 15.06 -4.75
CA TYR A 280 3.24 15.44 -3.36
C TYR A 280 4.42 15.05 -2.46
N VAL A 281 5.06 13.91 -2.72
CA VAL A 281 6.27 13.48 -2.02
C VAL A 281 7.40 14.49 -2.28
N LEU A 282 7.63 14.84 -3.55
CA LEU A 282 8.71 15.76 -3.91
C LEU A 282 8.55 17.13 -3.26
N VAL A 283 7.33 17.66 -3.23
CA VAL A 283 7.06 18.97 -2.61
C VAL A 283 7.17 18.91 -1.09
N PHE A 284 6.71 17.82 -0.48
CA PHE A 284 6.85 17.59 0.96
C PHE A 284 8.31 17.59 1.40
N TYR A 285 9.14 16.73 0.81
CA TYR A 285 10.56 16.63 1.17
C TYR A 285 11.37 17.84 0.73
N GLY A 286 10.98 18.50 -0.36
CA GLY A 286 11.53 19.80 -0.76
C GLY A 286 11.29 20.88 0.29
N LEU A 287 10.05 21.00 0.79
CA LEU A 287 9.71 21.95 1.84
C LEU A 287 10.43 21.61 3.15
N GLN A 288 10.49 20.33 3.52
CA GLN A 288 11.21 19.87 4.70
C GLN A 288 12.70 20.23 4.64
N SER A 289 13.31 20.20 3.45
CA SER A 289 14.71 20.59 3.26
C SER A 289 14.94 22.08 3.53
N VAL A 290 14.01 22.92 3.07
CA VAL A 290 14.05 24.37 3.30
C VAL A 290 13.86 24.69 4.78
N LEU A 291 12.95 23.98 5.44
CA LEU A 291 12.69 24.12 6.87
C LEU A 291 13.90 23.68 7.69
N LEU A 292 14.55 22.58 7.33
CA LEU A 292 15.77 22.12 7.98
C LEU A 292 16.90 23.15 7.87
N LEU A 293 17.11 23.75 6.68
CA LEU A 293 18.07 24.84 6.50
C LEU A 293 17.75 26.06 7.39
N TRP A 294 16.47 26.41 7.48
CA TRP A 294 16.01 27.50 8.33
C TRP A 294 16.28 27.22 9.81
N GLN A 295 16.02 26.00 10.28
CA GLN A 295 16.27 25.55 11.65
C GLN A 295 17.77 25.55 12.01
N VAL A 296 18.63 25.15 11.09
CA VAL A 296 20.09 25.13 11.33
C VAL A 296 20.70 26.54 11.29
N SER A 297 20.09 27.48 10.56
CA SER A 297 20.65 28.83 10.33
C SER A 297 20.15 29.91 11.28
N LEU A 298 18.98 29.74 11.92
CA LEU A 298 18.34 30.74 12.79
C LEU A 298 18.08 30.14 14.19
N VAL A 299 18.26 30.96 15.23
CA VAL A 299 18.15 30.58 16.66
C VAL A 299 16.94 29.66 16.94
N PRO A 300 17.11 28.58 17.72
CA PRO A 300 16.12 27.51 17.89
C PRO A 300 14.93 28.00 18.74
N ASN A 301 13.92 28.55 18.09
CA ASN A 301 12.59 28.63 18.68
C ASN A 301 11.74 27.48 18.12
N ASP A 302 11.79 26.33 18.80
CA ASP A 302 11.12 25.09 18.39
C ASP A 302 9.61 25.28 18.17
N VAL A 303 8.97 26.13 18.97
CA VAL A 303 7.53 26.42 18.83
C VAL A 303 7.24 27.18 17.54
N LEU A 304 8.04 28.23 17.25
CA LEU A 304 7.91 28.98 16.01
C LEU A 304 8.20 28.08 14.80
N PHE A 305 9.17 27.18 14.94
CA PHE A 305 9.51 26.20 13.90
C PHE A 305 8.33 25.28 13.56
N VAL A 306 7.73 24.67 14.57
CA VAL A 306 6.58 23.78 14.44
C VAL A 306 5.40 24.50 13.79
N VAL A 307 5.07 25.71 14.26
CA VAL A 307 3.91 26.47 13.76
C VAL A 307 4.12 26.89 12.30
N ILE A 308 5.29 27.41 11.93
CA ILE A 308 5.58 27.85 10.56
C ILE A 308 5.67 26.65 9.61
N SER A 309 6.31 25.56 10.03
CA SER A 309 6.37 24.31 9.25
C SER A 309 4.97 23.79 8.92
N LEU A 310 4.09 23.74 9.93
CA LEU A 310 2.71 23.29 9.77
C LEU A 310 1.95 24.15 8.74
N VAL A 311 2.02 25.48 8.89
CA VAL A 311 1.32 26.42 8.01
C VAL A 311 1.80 26.29 6.56
N LEU A 312 3.11 26.20 6.35
CA LEU A 312 3.71 26.07 5.02
C LEU A 312 3.32 24.75 4.34
N HIS A 313 3.37 23.63 5.07
CA HIS A 313 2.92 22.34 4.53
C HIS A 313 1.45 22.40 4.14
N VAL A 314 0.57 22.87 5.03
CA VAL A 314 -0.88 22.98 4.74
C VAL A 314 -1.13 23.88 3.52
N ALA A 315 -0.47 25.02 3.41
CA ALA A 315 -0.63 25.95 2.30
C ALA A 315 -0.14 25.36 0.96
N CYS A 316 1.03 24.70 0.95
CA CYS A 316 1.61 24.12 -0.26
C CYS A 316 0.77 22.96 -0.78
N PHE A 317 0.29 22.11 0.13
CA PHE A 317 -0.60 21.00 -0.22
C PHE A 317 -1.97 21.46 -0.72
N TRP A 318 -2.54 22.49 -0.08
CA TRP A 318 -3.78 23.11 -0.56
C TRP A 318 -3.62 23.70 -1.97
N TYR A 319 -2.49 24.35 -2.24
CA TYR A 319 -2.17 24.89 -3.56
C TYR A 319 -2.06 23.78 -4.62
N LEU A 320 -1.29 22.72 -4.33
CA LEU A 320 -1.11 21.58 -5.24
C LEU A 320 -2.43 20.88 -5.56
N ARG A 321 -3.30 20.70 -4.56
CA ARG A 321 -4.63 20.11 -4.75
C ARG A 321 -5.44 20.86 -5.81
N ASN A 322 -5.39 22.18 -5.80
CA ASN A 322 -6.20 23.00 -6.71
C ASN A 322 -5.64 23.00 -8.15
N ARG A 323 -4.41 22.50 -8.36
CA ARG A 323 -3.72 22.49 -9.66
C ARG A 323 -3.54 21.09 -10.24
N ILE A 324 -3.36 20.08 -9.39
CA ILE A 324 -3.14 18.70 -9.80
C ILE A 324 -4.49 17.96 -9.71
N PRO A 325 -5.06 17.49 -10.83
CA PRO A 325 -6.26 16.65 -10.77
C PRO A 325 -5.96 15.42 -9.92
N MET A 326 -6.64 15.28 -8.78
CA MET A 326 -6.48 14.13 -7.89
C MET A 326 -6.79 12.85 -8.68
N GLN A 327 -5.89 11.87 -8.63
CA GLN A 327 -6.14 10.51 -9.16
C GLN A 327 -7.16 9.73 -8.32
N LEU A 328 -7.72 10.33 -7.27
CA LEU A 328 -8.92 9.84 -6.59
C LEU A 328 -10.11 9.96 -7.55
N ASN A 329 -10.24 8.95 -8.41
CA ASN A 329 -11.36 8.70 -9.31
C ASN A 329 -12.09 9.96 -9.78
N ALA A 330 -11.44 10.72 -10.66
CA ALA A 330 -12.11 11.61 -11.59
C ALA A 330 -12.97 10.85 -12.64
N LYS A 331 -13.47 9.65 -12.33
CA LYS A 331 -14.68 9.13 -12.98
C LYS A 331 -15.84 9.77 -12.23
N MET A 332 -16.08 11.02 -12.61
CA MET A 332 -17.16 11.86 -12.11
C MET A 332 -18.46 11.08 -12.00
N LEU A 333 -19.19 11.38 -10.94
CA LEU A 333 -20.63 11.19 -10.77
C LEU A 333 -21.39 11.62 -12.05
N GLN A 334 -21.44 10.77 -13.06
CA GLN A 334 -22.47 10.85 -14.08
C GLN A 334 -23.65 10.06 -13.54
N SER A 335 -24.72 10.78 -13.17
CA SER A 335 -26.01 10.17 -12.89
C SER A 335 -26.48 9.50 -14.18
N LEU A 336 -26.62 8.17 -14.16
CA LEU A 336 -27.29 7.44 -15.23
C LEU A 336 -28.71 7.98 -15.39
N SER A 337 -29.14 8.28 -16.62
CA SER A 337 -30.55 8.56 -16.86
C SER A 337 -31.35 7.26 -16.74
N LYS A 338 -32.64 7.34 -16.40
CA LYS A 338 -33.53 6.15 -16.37
C LYS A 338 -33.54 5.39 -17.70
N GLN A 339 -33.37 6.11 -18.81
CA GLN A 339 -33.31 5.52 -20.15
C GLN A 339 -32.02 4.72 -20.36
N ASP A 340 -30.88 5.20 -19.86
CA ASP A 340 -29.60 4.49 -19.98
C ASP A 340 -29.62 3.17 -19.21
N ILE A 341 -30.28 3.13 -18.04
CA ILE A 341 -30.45 1.92 -17.23
C ILE A 341 -31.34 0.92 -17.95
N SER A 342 -32.48 1.37 -18.50
CA SER A 342 -33.39 0.49 -19.25
C SER A 342 -32.73 -0.09 -20.50
N ASN A 343 -31.98 0.73 -21.25
CA ASN A 343 -31.21 0.26 -22.41
C ASN A 343 -30.12 -0.73 -22.01
N PHE A 344 -29.48 -0.51 -20.86
CA PHE A 344 -28.47 -1.43 -20.32
C PHE A 344 -29.08 -2.77 -19.91
N VAL A 345 -30.21 -2.76 -19.20
CA VAL A 345 -30.97 -3.97 -18.79
C VAL A 345 -31.48 -4.74 -20.02
N TYR A 346 -31.93 -4.04 -21.05
CA TYR A 346 -32.34 -4.66 -22.30
C TYR A 346 -31.16 -5.34 -23.01
N ALA A 347 -30.00 -4.67 -23.08
CA ALA A 347 -28.80 -5.20 -23.72
C ALA A 347 -28.25 -6.47 -23.06
N ILE A 348 -28.43 -6.61 -21.74
CA ILE A 348 -28.00 -7.79 -20.98
C ILE A 348 -29.02 -8.95 -21.02
N GLY A 349 -30.14 -8.80 -21.72
CA GLY A 349 -31.14 -9.86 -21.86
C GLY A 349 -32.22 -9.85 -20.79
N GLY A 350 -32.42 -8.73 -20.09
CA GLY A 350 -33.41 -8.59 -19.02
C GLY A 350 -32.81 -8.72 -17.61
N ILE A 351 -33.62 -8.40 -16.60
CA ILE A 351 -33.24 -8.52 -15.19
C ILE A 351 -33.11 -9.99 -14.79
N GLU A 352 -33.96 -10.83 -15.37
CA GLU A 352 -33.97 -12.28 -15.19
C GLU A 352 -32.62 -12.92 -15.51
N ASN A 353 -31.85 -12.34 -16.41
CA ASN A 353 -30.52 -12.84 -16.75
C ASN A 353 -29.45 -12.47 -15.70
N ILE A 354 -29.77 -11.67 -14.68
CA ILE A 354 -28.84 -11.26 -13.62
C ILE A 354 -28.95 -12.21 -12.42
N VAL A 355 -27.93 -13.04 -12.19
CA VAL A 355 -27.88 -13.96 -11.04
C VAL A 355 -27.34 -13.24 -9.81
N THR A 356 -26.20 -12.55 -9.94
CA THR A 356 -25.62 -11.75 -8.85
C THR A 356 -24.89 -10.52 -9.37
N LEU A 357 -24.88 -9.48 -8.54
CA LEU A 357 -24.11 -8.26 -8.76
C LEU A 357 -23.03 -8.16 -7.68
N HIS A 358 -21.76 -8.03 -8.08
CA HIS A 358 -20.68 -7.79 -7.12
C HIS A 358 -19.72 -6.72 -7.61
N ILE A 359 -19.33 -5.83 -6.68
CA ILE A 359 -18.38 -4.76 -6.96
C ILE A 359 -17.00 -5.21 -6.51
N ALA A 360 -16.06 -5.29 -7.44
CA ALA A 360 -14.66 -5.53 -7.14
C ALA A 360 -13.78 -4.64 -8.03
N ASP A 361 -12.69 -4.11 -7.47
CA ASP A 361 -11.66 -3.39 -8.24
C ASP A 361 -12.15 -2.20 -9.08
N GLU A 362 -13.16 -1.47 -8.58
CA GLU A 362 -13.80 -0.36 -9.30
C GLU A 362 -14.48 -0.78 -10.61
N LYS A 363 -14.85 -2.06 -10.71
CA LYS A 363 -15.69 -2.62 -11.76
C LYS A 363 -16.95 -3.23 -11.15
N LEU A 364 -18.03 -3.24 -11.92
CA LEU A 364 -19.22 -4.01 -11.59
C LEU A 364 -19.15 -5.33 -12.35
N TYR A 365 -19.21 -6.44 -11.64
CA TYR A 365 -19.32 -7.77 -12.21
C TYR A 365 -20.78 -8.21 -12.10
N ILE A 366 -21.35 -8.59 -13.23
CA ILE A 366 -22.71 -9.09 -13.35
C ILE A 366 -22.59 -10.54 -13.75
N VAL A 367 -22.92 -11.45 -12.84
CA VAL A 367 -22.97 -12.89 -13.15
C VAL A 367 -24.28 -13.15 -13.88
N LEU A 368 -24.18 -13.68 -15.09
CA LEU A 368 -25.31 -13.92 -15.97
C LEU A 368 -25.79 -15.36 -15.87
N GLU A 369 -27.09 -15.58 -16.05
CA GLU A 369 -27.68 -16.92 -16.11
C GLU A 369 -27.25 -17.62 -17.40
N ASP A 370 -27.36 -16.92 -18.54
CA ASP A 370 -26.89 -17.41 -19.84
C ASP A 370 -26.28 -16.27 -20.69
N GLU A 371 -25.08 -16.51 -21.23
CA GLU A 371 -24.39 -15.57 -22.13
C GLU A 371 -25.14 -15.42 -23.46
N ILE A 372 -25.93 -16.41 -23.88
CA ILE A 372 -26.68 -16.40 -25.15
C ILE A 372 -27.74 -15.29 -25.17
N LEU A 373 -28.26 -14.92 -23.99
CA LEU A 373 -29.28 -13.87 -23.85
C LEU A 373 -28.71 -12.46 -24.04
N LEU A 374 -27.38 -12.30 -24.11
CA LEU A 374 -26.73 -11.02 -24.36
C LEU A 374 -26.97 -10.54 -25.79
N ARG A 375 -27.53 -9.33 -25.91
CA ARG A 375 -27.77 -8.67 -27.19
C ARG A 375 -26.51 -7.91 -27.61
N LYS A 376 -25.56 -8.62 -28.21
CA LYS A 376 -24.22 -8.07 -28.57
C LYS A 376 -24.30 -6.76 -29.38
N GLN A 377 -25.25 -6.64 -30.31
CA GLN A 377 -25.46 -5.41 -31.10
C GLN A 377 -25.89 -4.20 -30.25
N GLU A 378 -26.59 -4.43 -29.15
CA GLU A 378 -27.07 -3.36 -28.28
C GLU A 378 -26.02 -2.99 -27.22
N ILE A 379 -25.19 -3.95 -26.81
CA ILE A 379 -24.00 -3.71 -26.00
C ILE A 379 -23.04 -2.76 -26.74
N ASP A 380 -22.87 -2.92 -28.05
CA ASP A 380 -22.06 -2.03 -28.88
C ASP A 380 -22.67 -0.63 -29.03
N ASN A 381 -23.99 -0.50 -28.86
CA ASN A 381 -24.74 0.77 -28.89
C ASN A 381 -24.84 1.45 -27.51
N LEU A 382 -24.32 0.83 -26.45
CA LEU A 382 -24.26 1.47 -25.14
C LEU A 382 -23.44 2.76 -25.21
N PRO A 383 -23.73 3.74 -24.33
CA PRO A 383 -22.97 4.98 -24.30
C PRO A 383 -21.47 4.70 -24.19
N LYS A 384 -20.64 5.41 -24.97
CA LYS A 384 -19.17 5.17 -25.08
C LYS A 384 -18.40 5.17 -23.75
N TYR A 385 -19.00 5.70 -22.69
CA TYR A 385 -18.45 5.72 -21.34
C TYR A 385 -18.70 4.41 -20.57
N ILE A 386 -19.60 3.54 -21.03
CA ILE A 386 -19.78 2.16 -20.56
C ILE A 386 -18.94 1.26 -21.45
N ARG A 387 -17.97 0.57 -20.85
CA ARG A 387 -17.17 -0.45 -21.52
C ARG A 387 -17.51 -1.78 -20.88
N THR A 388 -17.82 -2.77 -21.71
CA THR A 388 -18.20 -4.11 -21.27
C THR A 388 -17.17 -5.11 -21.76
N GLN A 389 -16.88 -6.12 -20.94
CA GLN A 389 -16.11 -7.30 -21.32
C GLN A 389 -16.87 -8.53 -20.83
N VAL A 390 -17.10 -9.49 -21.71
CA VAL A 390 -17.76 -10.75 -21.37
C VAL A 390 -16.69 -11.82 -21.20
N MET A 391 -16.68 -12.50 -20.05
CA MET A 391 -15.77 -13.61 -19.77
C MET A 391 -16.47 -14.62 -18.86
N ASP A 392 -16.56 -15.89 -19.29
CA ASP A 392 -17.02 -17.02 -18.45
C ASP A 392 -18.37 -16.76 -17.73
N ASN A 393 -19.42 -16.36 -18.47
CA ASN A 393 -20.74 -15.94 -17.95
C ASN A 393 -20.74 -14.72 -17.02
N GLU A 394 -19.63 -13.98 -16.94
CA GLU A 394 -19.57 -12.70 -16.23
C GLU A 394 -19.45 -11.52 -17.22
N LEU A 395 -20.33 -10.54 -17.05
CA LEU A 395 -20.23 -9.24 -17.70
C LEU A 395 -19.51 -8.26 -16.78
N ILE A 396 -18.31 -7.86 -17.19
CA ILE A 396 -17.49 -6.89 -16.48
C ILE A 396 -17.77 -5.51 -17.06
N VAL A 397 -18.34 -4.63 -16.24
CA VAL A 397 -18.67 -3.25 -16.63
C VAL A 397 -17.63 -2.29 -16.06
N GLU A 398 -17.06 -1.50 -16.96
CA GLU A 398 -16.08 -0.46 -16.67
C GLU A 398 -16.54 0.90 -17.21
N GLY A 399 -16.03 1.98 -16.63
CA GLY A 399 -16.19 3.33 -17.18
C GLY A 399 -17.22 4.20 -16.45
N ILE A 400 -18.17 3.57 -15.76
CA ILE A 400 -19.07 4.18 -14.76
C ILE A 400 -18.63 3.82 -13.34
N SER A 401 -19.03 4.62 -12.35
CA SER A 401 -18.93 4.26 -10.92
C SER A 401 -19.75 2.99 -10.64
N PRO A 402 -19.13 1.87 -10.22
CA PRO A 402 -19.83 0.60 -10.00
C PRO A 402 -20.98 0.72 -9.01
N LYS A 403 -20.81 1.57 -7.98
CA LYS A 403 -21.84 1.81 -6.97
C LYS A 403 -23.06 2.50 -7.54
N VAL A 404 -22.87 3.48 -8.44
CA VAL A 404 -23.99 4.20 -9.07
C VAL A 404 -24.78 3.27 -9.99
N LEU A 405 -24.10 2.42 -10.76
CA LEU A 405 -24.76 1.43 -11.61
C LEU A 405 -25.42 0.32 -10.79
N TYR A 406 -24.79 -0.13 -9.70
CA TYR A 406 -25.38 -1.10 -8.76
C TYR A 406 -26.65 -0.55 -8.12
N ASP A 407 -26.59 0.63 -7.50
CA ASP A 407 -27.74 1.26 -6.83
C ASP A 407 -28.88 1.52 -7.82
N ALA A 408 -28.54 1.87 -9.07
CA ALA A 408 -29.50 2.06 -10.15
C ALA A 408 -30.17 0.74 -10.60
N LEU A 409 -29.40 -0.34 -10.74
CA LEU A 409 -29.93 -1.67 -11.08
C LEU A 409 -30.77 -2.23 -9.93
N ASP A 410 -30.30 -2.16 -8.69
CA ASP A 410 -31.03 -2.61 -7.50
C ASP A 410 -32.37 -1.88 -7.34
N ALA A 411 -32.40 -0.57 -7.60
CA ALA A 411 -33.63 0.21 -7.62
C ALA A 411 -34.59 -0.21 -8.75
N HIS A 412 -34.07 -0.60 -9.92
CA HIS A 412 -34.88 -1.06 -11.04
C HIS A 412 -35.46 -2.46 -10.80
N ILE A 413 -34.66 -3.38 -10.24
CA ILE A 413 -35.06 -4.73 -9.84
C ILE A 413 -36.23 -4.68 -8.85
N LYS A 414 -36.12 -3.85 -7.81
CA LYS A 414 -37.18 -3.68 -6.80
C LYS A 414 -38.48 -3.12 -7.37
N GLN A 415 -38.37 -2.27 -8.40
CA GLN A 415 -39.54 -1.66 -9.03
C GLN A 415 -40.32 -2.67 -9.90
N ASP A 416 -39.63 -3.60 -10.55
CA ASP A 416 -40.27 -4.69 -11.31
C ASP A 416 -40.91 -5.74 -10.38
N ASP A 417 -40.27 -6.07 -9.25
CA ASP A 417 -40.86 -6.96 -8.23
C ASP A 417 -42.15 -6.38 -7.60
N GLU A 418 -42.20 -5.07 -7.33
CA GLU A 418 -43.43 -4.42 -6.84
C GLU A 418 -44.54 -4.41 -7.91
N SER A 419 -44.20 -4.30 -9.20
CA SER A 419 -45.18 -4.31 -10.29
C SER A 419 -45.84 -5.69 -10.48
N LEU A 420 -45.11 -6.78 -10.21
CA LEU A 420 -45.62 -8.15 -10.22
C LEU A 420 -46.59 -8.42 -9.05
N MET A 421 -46.38 -7.79 -7.89
CA MET A 421 -47.30 -7.91 -6.75
C MET A 421 -48.63 -7.18 -6.93
N ILE A 422 -48.70 -6.14 -7.76
CA ILE A 422 -49.95 -5.38 -8.01
C ILE A 422 -50.88 -6.10 -9.00
N LEU A 423 -50.36 -7.02 -9.82
CA LEU A 423 -51.15 -7.82 -10.77
C LEU A 423 -51.70 -9.13 -10.18
N GLY A 424 -51.38 -9.43 -8.91
CA GLY A 424 -51.82 -10.64 -8.19
C GLY A 424 -52.83 -10.39 -7.07
N GLY A 425 -53.54 -9.25 -7.09
CA GLY A 425 -54.57 -8.87 -6.10
C GLY A 425 -56.00 -9.07 -6.60
#